data_AF-A0A1G3JG49-F1
#
_entry.id   AF-A0A1G3JG49-F1
#
_cell.length_a   1.000
_cell.length_b   1.000
_cell.length_c   1.000
_cell.angle_alpha   90.00
_cell.angle_beta   90.00
_cell.angle_gamma   90.00
#
_symmetry.space_group_name_H-M   'P 1'
#
loop_
_entity.id
_entity.type
_entity.pdbx_description
1 polymer ?
#
loop_
_entity_poly.entity_id
_entity_poly.type
_entity_poly.pdbx_seq_one_letter_code
_entity_poly.pdbx_strand_id
1 'polypeptide(L)'
;MCGDAAWKANSVLELLNALNGIVYIVLEAVWWIIIVQAVLSWLIAFNVINTSNEYVRNGLYALDRMTEPLYRPVRKILPDLGALDLSPMVVLLAVIILQGPVRENLFGALMRAAA
;
A
#
# COMPACT_ATOMS: atom_id res chain seq x y z
N MET A 1 -34.64 13.48 30.67
CA MET A 1 -34.46 12.40 29.67
C MET A 1 -33.37 12.78 28.64
N CYS A 2 -32.20 13.30 29.08
CA CYS A 2 -31.12 13.77 28.18
C CYS A 2 -29.78 13.04 28.42
N GLY A 3 -29.67 12.27 29.51
CA GLY A 3 -28.45 11.54 29.84
C GLY A 3 -28.22 10.32 28.95
N ASP A 4 -29.27 9.80 28.33
CA ASP A 4 -29.24 8.55 27.58
C ASP A 4 -28.70 8.67 26.15
N ALA A 5 -28.86 9.84 25.53
CA ALA A 5 -28.27 10.14 24.23
C ALA A 5 -26.75 10.43 24.35
N ALA A 6 -26.35 11.18 25.38
CA ALA A 6 -24.96 11.58 25.58
C ALA A 6 -24.02 10.39 25.87
N TRP A 7 -24.47 9.38 26.62
CA TRP A 7 -23.63 8.19 26.85
C TRP A 7 -23.45 7.35 25.58
N LYS A 8 -24.48 7.27 24.73
CA LYS A 8 -24.40 6.56 23.44
C LYS A 8 -23.42 7.25 22.50
N ALA A 9 -23.49 8.58 22.39
CA ALA A 9 -22.58 9.37 21.57
C ALA A 9 -21.12 9.14 22.00
N ASN A 10 -20.79 9.30 23.29
CA ASN A 10 -19.42 9.07 23.78
C ASN A 10 -18.93 7.65 23.48
N SER A 11 -19.78 6.63 23.67
CA SER A 11 -19.41 5.24 23.38
C SER A 11 -19.10 5.02 21.89
N VAL A 12 -19.89 5.64 21.00
CA VAL A 12 -19.69 5.55 19.55
C VAL A 12 -18.40 6.26 19.13
N LEU A 13 -18.10 7.43 19.71
CA LEU A 13 -16.88 8.19 19.42
C LEU A 13 -15.61 7.41 19.82
N GLU A 14 -15.63 6.74 20.98
CA GLU A 14 -14.52 5.88 21.42
C GLU A 14 -14.30 4.69 20.48
N LEU A 15 -15.38 4.04 20.02
CA LEU A 15 -15.29 2.94 19.05
C LEU A 15 -14.75 3.40 17.70
N LEU A 16 -15.20 4.56 17.22
CA LEU A 16 -14.72 5.17 15.99
C LEU A 16 -13.20 5.46 16.11
N ASN A 17 -12.75 6.06 17.21
CA ASN A 17 -11.33 6.35 17.43
C ASN A 17 -10.48 5.07 17.45
N ALA A 18 -10.95 4.03 18.13
CA ALA A 18 -10.26 2.73 18.15
C ALA A 18 -10.14 2.12 16.75
N LEU A 19 -11.22 2.16 15.95
CA LEU A 19 -11.22 1.67 14.56
C LEU A 19 -10.25 2.46 13.68
N ASN A 20 -10.22 3.79 13.79
CA ASN A 20 -9.27 4.62 13.04
C ASN A 20 -7.81 4.29 13.38
N GLY A 21 -7.51 4.00 14.66
CA GLY A 21 -6.19 3.56 15.10
C GLY A 21 -5.79 2.20 14.51
N ILE A 22 -6.72 1.24 14.45
CA ILE A 22 -6.47 -0.06 13.82
C ILE A 22 -6.18 0.11 12.32
N VAL A 23 -7.01 0.90 11.61
CA VAL A 23 -6.80 1.20 10.19
C VAL A 23 -5.45 1.89 9.95
N TYR A 24 -5.04 2.81 10.83
CA TYR A 24 -3.72 3.44 10.79
C TYR A 24 -2.61 2.40 10.82
N ILE A 25 -2.63 1.49 11.82
CA ILE A 25 -1.58 0.49 12.01
C ILE A 25 -1.49 -0.45 10.80
N VAL A 26 -2.62 -0.85 10.24
CA VAL A 26 -2.65 -1.72 9.05
C VAL A 26 -2.06 -1.01 7.82
N LEU A 27 -2.46 0.23 7.57
CA LEU A 27 -1.93 1.01 6.44
C LEU A 27 -0.43 1.28 6.60
N GLU A 28 0.04 1.53 7.83
CA GLU A 28 1.45 1.70 8.16
C GLU A 28 2.25 0.41 7.88
N ALA A 29 1.72 -0.76 8.27
CA ALA A 29 2.35 -2.04 7.98
C ALA A 29 2.47 -2.29 6.47
N VAL A 30 1.41 -1.98 5.71
CA VAL A 30 1.43 -2.07 4.24
C VAL A 30 2.47 -1.12 3.64
N TRP A 31 2.59 0.10 4.17
CA TRP A 31 3.59 1.08 3.74
C TRP A 31 5.01 0.52 3.92
N TRP A 32 5.34 -0.05 5.08
CA TRP A 32 6.64 -0.66 5.33
C TRP A 32 6.93 -1.86 4.43
N ILE A 33 5.93 -2.71 4.16
CA ILE A 33 6.09 -3.85 3.23
C ILE A 33 6.44 -3.35 1.82
N ILE A 34 5.76 -2.31 1.34
CA ILE A 34 6.02 -1.72 0.02
C ILE A 34 7.41 -1.09 -0.03
N ILE A 35 7.85 -0.40 1.03
CA ILE A 35 9.21 0.14 1.13
C ILE A 35 10.24 -0.98 1.05
N VAL A 36 10.07 -2.06 1.83
CA VAL A 36 11.00 -3.20 1.79
C VAL A 36 11.05 -3.81 0.38
N GLN A 37 9.89 -3.99 -0.27
CA GLN A 37 9.82 -4.48 -1.64
C GLN A 37 10.53 -3.53 -2.64
N ALA A 38 10.33 -2.23 -2.52
CA ALA A 38 10.97 -1.21 -3.37
C ALA A 38 12.50 -1.23 -3.19
N VAL A 39 12.97 -1.28 -1.94
CA VAL A 39 14.39 -1.37 -1.62
C VAL A 39 14.99 -2.67 -2.16
N LEU A 40 14.34 -3.82 -1.96
CA LEU A 40 14.78 -5.10 -2.51
C LEU A 40 14.86 -5.06 -4.05
N SER A 41 13.88 -4.44 -4.71
CA SER A 41 13.89 -4.24 -6.16
C SER A 41 15.10 -3.44 -6.60
N TRP A 42 15.43 -2.34 -5.91
CA TRP A 42 16.63 -1.55 -6.20
C TRP A 42 17.93 -2.29 -5.91
N LEU A 43 18.00 -3.06 -4.82
CA LEU A 43 19.19 -3.85 -4.48
C LEU A 43 19.50 -4.91 -5.55
N ILE A 44 18.48 -5.53 -6.13
CA ILE A 44 18.62 -6.43 -7.28
C ILE A 44 19.03 -5.65 -8.54
N ALA A 45 18.39 -4.51 -8.78
CA ALA A 45 18.63 -3.67 -9.96
C ALA A 45 20.06 -3.14 -10.06
N PHE A 46 20.64 -2.74 -8.92
CA PHE A 46 22.02 -2.28 -8.82
C PHE A 46 23.04 -3.42 -8.70
N ASN A 47 22.61 -4.67 -8.87
CA ASN A 47 23.45 -5.87 -8.73
C ASN A 47 24.16 -5.94 -7.37
N VAL A 48 23.61 -5.26 -6.35
CA VAL A 48 24.09 -5.33 -4.95
C VAL A 48 23.78 -6.72 -4.38
N ILE A 49 22.62 -7.26 -4.75
CA ILE A 49 22.26 -8.66 -4.53
C ILE A 49 22.39 -9.39 -5.87
N ASN A 50 23.28 -10.38 -5.91
CA ASN A 50 23.58 -11.11 -7.13
C ASN A 50 22.50 -12.18 -7.41
N THR A 51 21.70 -11.99 -8.46
CA THR A 51 20.67 -12.94 -8.91
C THR A 51 21.22 -14.11 -9.73
N SER A 52 22.55 -14.26 -9.82
CA SER A 52 23.23 -15.37 -10.52
C SER A 52 22.94 -16.76 -9.97
N ASN A 53 22.24 -16.88 -8.84
CA ASN A 53 21.79 -18.15 -8.31
C ASN A 53 20.69 -18.75 -9.24
N GLU A 54 20.90 -19.98 -9.72
CA GLU A 54 20.05 -20.65 -10.72
C GLU A 54 18.56 -20.69 -10.34
N TYR A 55 18.26 -20.68 -9.04
CA TYR A 55 16.91 -20.61 -8.50
C TYR A 55 16.18 -19.31 -8.86
N VAL A 56 16.87 -18.16 -8.87
CA VAL A 56 16.27 -16.86 -9.19
C VAL A 56 16.06 -16.71 -10.69
N ARG A 57 17.02 -17.18 -11.50
CA ARG A 57 16.92 -17.18 -12.97
C ARG A 57 15.76 -18.06 -13.47
N ASN A 58 15.58 -19.23 -12.88
CA ASN A 58 14.48 -20.13 -13.24
C ASN A 58 13.11 -19.59 -12.76
N GLY A 59 13.07 -18.93 -11.61
CA GLY A 59 11.87 -18.24 -11.12
C GLY A 59 11.46 -17.08 -12.02
N LEU A 60 12.42 -16.24 -12.44
CA LEU A 60 12.19 -15.13 -13.36
C LEU A 60 11.69 -15.62 -14.72
N TYR A 61 12.29 -16.67 -15.28
CA TYR A 61 11.84 -17.25 -16.56
C TYR A 61 10.42 -17.83 -16.49
N ALA A 62 10.05 -18.45 -15.37
CA ALA A 62 8.69 -18.99 -15.19
C ALA A 62 7.66 -17.86 -15.03
N LEU A 63 8.00 -16.81 -14.27
CA LEU A 63 7.15 -15.64 -14.05
C LEU A 63 6.99 -14.82 -15.32
N ASP A 64 8.05 -14.57 -16.08
CA ASP A 64 7.97 -13.85 -17.36
C ASP A 64 7.01 -14.56 -18.32
N ARG A 65 7.11 -15.89 -18.42
CA ARG A 65 6.28 -16.67 -19.36
C ARG A 65 4.80 -16.71 -18.97
N MET A 66 4.51 -16.62 -17.67
CA MET A 66 3.12 -16.53 -17.19
C MET A 66 2.53 -15.12 -17.33
N THR A 67 3.38 -14.10 -17.24
CA THR A 67 2.93 -12.71 -17.21
C THR A 67 3.06 -11.99 -18.56
N GLU A 68 3.75 -12.60 -19.53
CA GLU A 68 3.88 -12.16 -20.91
C GLU A 68 2.56 -11.74 -21.60
N PRO A 69 1.43 -12.48 -21.51
CA PRO A 69 0.18 -12.05 -22.13
C PRO A 69 -0.42 -10.80 -21.47
N LEU A 70 -0.11 -10.55 -20.20
CA LEU A 70 -0.62 -9.43 -19.42
C LEU A 70 0.27 -8.18 -19.53
N TYR A 71 1.58 -8.35 -19.65
CA TYR A 71 2.54 -7.26 -19.81
C TYR A 71 2.71 -6.77 -21.25
N ARG A 72 2.24 -7.54 -22.25
CA ARG A 72 2.32 -7.18 -23.67
C ARG A 72 1.72 -5.81 -24.03
N PRO A 73 0.55 -5.40 -23.49
CA PRO A 73 -0.02 -4.09 -23.74
C PRO A 73 0.70 -2.98 -22.96
N VAL A 74 1.19 -3.29 -21.76
CA VAL A 74 1.81 -2.33 -20.83
C VAL A 74 3.22 -1.92 -21.30
N ARG A 75 4.01 -2.87 -21.83
CA ARG A 75 5.33 -2.61 -22.46
C ARG A 75 5.26 -1.75 -23.73
N LYS A 76 4.06 -1.51 -24.30
CA LYS A 76 3.89 -0.55 -25.41
C LYS A 76 3.79 0.91 -24.96
N ILE A 77 3.44 1.13 -23.70
CA ILE A 77 3.16 2.48 -23.16
C ILE A 77 4.34 2.97 -22.33
N LEU A 78 5.00 2.06 -21.62
CA LEU A 78 6.18 2.37 -20.82
C LEU A 78 7.46 2.15 -21.64
N PRO A 79 8.36 3.13 -21.73
CA PRO A 79 9.73 2.86 -22.15
C PRO A 79 10.38 1.91 -21.14
N ASP A 80 11.08 0.89 -21.62
CA ASP A 80 11.81 -0.05 -20.77
C ASP A 80 12.88 0.71 -19.96
N LEU A 81 12.57 1.03 -18.70
CA LEU A 81 13.54 1.62 -17.75
C LEU A 81 14.52 0.57 -17.20
N GLY A 82 14.58 -0.61 -17.81
CA GLY A 82 15.44 -1.71 -17.40
C GLY A 82 15.13 -2.15 -15.98
N ALA A 83 16.08 -1.93 -15.07
CA ALA A 83 16.06 -2.44 -13.70
C ALA A 83 15.40 -1.46 -12.68
N LEU A 84 15.04 -0.25 -13.09
CA LEU A 84 14.46 0.75 -12.18
C LEU A 84 12.93 0.64 -12.18
N ASP A 85 12.38 -0.20 -11.30
CA ASP A 85 10.93 -0.30 -11.12
C ASP A 85 10.41 0.92 -10.35
N LEU A 86 9.63 1.77 -11.03
CA LEU A 86 8.95 2.93 -10.45
C LEU A 86 7.55 2.57 -9.91
N SER A 87 7.06 1.36 -10.16
CA SER A 87 5.75 0.89 -9.69
C SER A 87 5.59 0.99 -8.17
N PRO A 88 6.58 0.62 -7.34
CA PRO A 88 6.46 0.75 -5.88
C PRO A 88 6.27 2.20 -5.43
N MET A 89 6.84 3.17 -6.14
CA MET A 89 6.68 4.60 -5.81
C MET A 89 5.25 5.08 -6.04
N VAL A 90 4.63 4.65 -7.15
CA VAL A 90 3.23 4.99 -7.45
C VAL A 90 2.29 4.38 -6.42
N VAL A 91 2.53 3.13 -6.02
CA VAL A 91 1.73 2.45 -4.99
C VAL A 91 1.93 3.13 -3.63
N LEU A 92 3.16 3.51 -3.28
CA LEU A 92 3.44 4.24 -2.05
C LEU A 92 2.70 5.57 -1.99
N LEU A 93 2.64 6.30 -3.12
CA LEU A 93 1.90 7.55 -3.23
C LEU A 93 0.40 7.35 -2.97
N ALA A 94 -0.18 6.28 -3.53
CA ALA A 94 -1.58 5.93 -3.29
C ALA A 94 -1.82 5.59 -1.80
N VAL A 95 -0.92 4.83 -1.16
CA VAL A 95 -1.03 4.52 0.27
C VAL A 95 -0.93 5.78 1.13
N ILE A 96 -0.05 6.72 0.80
CA ILE A 96 0.07 8.00 1.53
C ILE A 96 -1.22 8.81 1.42
N ILE A 97 -1.82 8.87 0.23
CA ILE A 97 -3.11 9.56 0.01
C ILE A 97 -4.24 8.89 0.81
N LEU A 98 -4.24 7.55 0.86
CA LEU A 98 -5.21 6.79 1.64
C LEU A 98 -5.03 7.01 3.15
N GLN A 99 -3.78 7.04 3.61
CA GLN A 99 -3.43 7.20 5.02
C GLN A 99 -3.70 8.63 5.51
N GLY A 100 -3.40 9.66 4.73
CA GLY A 100 -3.63 11.04 5.13
C GLY A 100 -5.05 11.51 4.80
N PRO A 101 -5.22 12.24 3.68
CA PRO A 101 -6.43 13.00 3.41
C PRO A 101 -7.69 12.13 3.30
N VAL A 102 -7.61 10.92 2.75
CA VAL A 102 -8.83 10.08 2.58
C VAL A 102 -9.32 9.60 3.94
N ARG A 103 -8.45 9.00 4.77
CA ARG A 103 -8.81 8.54 6.10
C ARG A 103 -9.26 9.68 7.00
N GLU A 104 -8.52 10.79 7.02
CA GLU A 104 -8.83 11.94 7.88
C GLU A 104 -10.19 12.56 7.54
N ASN A 105 -10.49 12.74 6.25
CA ASN A 105 -11.77 13.30 5.83
C ASN A 105 -12.93 12.32 6.07
N LEU A 106 -12.74 11.02 5.78
CA LEU A 106 -13.76 10.01 6.02
C LEU A 106 -14.08 9.89 7.52
N PHE A 107 -13.04 9.77 8.35
CA PHE A 107 -13.20 9.66 9.79
C PHE A 107 -13.81 10.92 10.39
N GLY A 108 -13.35 12.10 9.98
CA GLY A 108 -13.93 13.37 10.39
C GLY A 108 -15.41 13.51 10.02
N ALA A 109 -15.83 13.03 8.84
CA ALA A 109 -17.23 13.02 8.45
C ALA A 109 -18.08 12.08 9.33
N LEU A 110 -17.56 10.88 9.64
CA LEU A 110 -18.24 9.92 10.51
C LEU A 110 -18.38 10.45 11.95
N MET A 111 -17.33 11.08 12.48
CA MET A 111 -17.36 11.70 13.81
C MET A 111 -18.39 12.83 13.91
N ARG A 112 -18.57 13.63 12.84
CA ARG A 112 -19.61 14.67 12.77
C ARG A 112 -21.02 14.12 12.64
N ALA A 113 -21.19 12.96 12.01
CA ALA A 113 -22.49 12.31 11.86
C ALA A 113 -22.94 11.60 13.15
N ALA A 114 -21.99 11.22 14.02
CA ALA A 114 -22.23 10.54 15.29
C ALA A 114 -22.37 11.49 16.50
N ALA A 115 -21.98 12.77 16.35
CA ALA A 115 -22.11 13.83 17.35
C ALA A 115 -23.48 14.52 17.27
#